data_AF-A0A967LSB4-F1
#
_entry.id   AF-A0A967LSB4-F1
#
_cell.length_a   1.000
_cell.length_b   1.000
_cell.length_c   1.000
_cell.angle_alpha   90.00
_cell.angle_beta   90.00
_cell.angle_gamma   90.00
#
_symmetry.space_group_name_H-M   'P 1'
#
loop_
_entity.id
_entity.type
_entity.pdbx_description
1 polymer ?
#
loop_
_entity_poly.entity_id
_entity_poly.type
_entity_poly.pdbx_seq_one_letter_code
_entity_poly.pdbx_strand_id
1 'polypeptide(L)' 'NLLDLSTPEFIRGLRMYFFTFDVTYSLIKAASFGFAVTSIGCFFGFTTRGGAEAVGRSTTQSVVLASML' A
#
# COMPACT_ATOMS: atom_id res chain seq x y z
N ASN A 1 -24.85 -18.05 15.53
CA ASN A 1 -25.66 -18.90 14.64
C ASN A 1 -26.07 -18.15 13.39
N LEU A 2 -25.09 -17.72 12.58
CA LEU A 2 -25.35 -17.23 11.22
C LEU A 2 -24.45 -17.98 10.22
N LEU A 3 -23.28 -18.42 10.68
CA LEU A 3 -22.56 -19.59 10.17
C LEU A 3 -22.29 -20.53 11.34
N ASP A 4 -22.83 -21.75 11.33
CA ASP A 4 -22.55 -22.78 12.33
C ASP A 4 -21.16 -23.40 12.09
N LEU A 5 -20.11 -22.59 12.21
CA LEU A 5 -18.73 -23.00 11.93
C LEU A 5 -17.92 -23.00 13.23
N SER A 6 -17.29 -24.14 13.55
CA SER A 6 -16.44 -24.25 14.73
C SER A 6 -15.07 -23.60 14.47
N THR A 7 -14.43 -23.07 15.51
CA THR A 7 -13.08 -22.47 15.45
C THR A 7 -12.05 -23.34 14.70
N PRO A 8 -11.97 -24.68 14.93
CA PRO A 8 -11.03 -25.51 14.19
C PRO A 8 -11.35 -25.61 12.68
N GLU A 9 -12.63 -25.65 12.30
CA GLU A 9 -13.03 -25.66 10.87
C GLU A 9 -12.69 -24.33 10.19
N PHE A 10 -12.82 -23.20 10.91
CA PHE A 10 -12.44 -21.88 10.39
C PHE A 10 -10.93 -21.79 10.10
N ILE A 11 -10.10 -22.20 11.05
CA ILE A 11 -8.63 -22.18 10.91
C ILE A 11 -8.18 -23.15 9.81
N ARG A 12 -8.83 -24.30 9.69
CA ARG A 12 -8.56 -25.27 8.62
C ARG A 12 -8.86 -24.67 7.24
N GLY A 13 -9.98 -23.97 7.08
CA GLY A 13 -10.33 -23.27 5.85
C GLY A 13 -9.32 -22.17 5.48
N LEU A 14 -8.91 -21.35 6.45
CA LEU A 14 -7.91 -20.30 6.25
C LEU A 14 -6.58 -20.85 5.72
N ARG A 15 -6.11 -21.99 6.25
CA ARG A 15 -4.84 -22.59 5.83
C ARG A 15 -4.91 -23.31 4.48
N MET A 16 -6.11 -23.71 4.04
CA MET A 16 -6.27 -24.46 2.79
C MET A 16 -5.87 -23.65 1.55
N TYR A 17 -6.00 -22.33 1.62
CA TYR A 17 -5.65 -21.40 0.54
C TYR A 17 -4.42 -20.53 0.85
N PHE A 18 -3.78 -20.72 2.01
CA PHE A 18 -2.63 -19.92 2.42
C PHE A 18 -1.34 -20.61 1.95
N PHE A 19 -0.75 -20.12 0.87
CA PHE A 19 0.53 -20.58 0.38
C PHE A 19 1.67 -19.72 0.94
N THR A 20 2.81 -20.33 1.25
CA THR A 20 4.01 -19.57 1.68
C THR A 20 4.41 -18.51 0.67
N PHE A 21 4.13 -18.75 -0.62
CA PHE A 21 4.36 -17.79 -1.70
C PHE A 21 3.53 -16.50 -1.53
N ASP A 22 2.34 -16.55 -0.94
CA ASP A 22 1.50 -15.36 -0.71
C ASP A 22 2.18 -14.35 0.21
N VAL A 23 2.95 -14.84 1.19
CA VAL A 23 3.72 -14.00 2.11
C VAL A 23 4.87 -13.31 1.37
N THR A 24 5.68 -14.07 0.62
CA THR A 24 6.79 -13.48 -0.13
C THR A 24 6.30 -12.53 -1.22
N TYR A 25 5.22 -12.88 -1.93
CA TYR A 25 4.62 -12.05 -2.96
C TYR A 25 4.02 -10.75 -2.40
N SER A 26 3.40 -10.79 -1.22
CA SER A 26 2.88 -9.57 -0.56
C SER A 26 4.01 -8.67 -0.05
N LEU A 27 5.13 -9.22 0.43
CA LEU A 27 6.32 -8.45 0.83
C LEU A 27 6.98 -7.74 -0.36
N ILE A 28 7.36 -8.52 -1.37
CA ILE A 28 7.18 -8.21 -2.80
C ILE A 28 6.56 -6.85 -3.15
N LYS A 29 5.24 -6.96 -3.25
CA LYS A 29 4.31 -5.92 -3.62
C LYS A 29 4.38 -4.71 -2.68
N ALA A 30 4.45 -4.92 -1.36
CA ALA A 30 4.55 -3.84 -0.38
C ALA A 30 5.82 -3.00 -0.58
N ALA A 31 6.97 -3.65 -0.79
CA ALA A 31 8.23 -2.95 -1.06
C ALA A 31 8.16 -2.14 -2.36
N SER A 32 7.55 -2.69 -3.43
CA SER A 32 7.40 -1.99 -4.70
C SER A 32 6.55 -0.71 -4.60
N PHE A 33 5.40 -0.78 -3.89
CA PHE A 33 4.56 0.40 -3.66
C PHE A 33 5.23 1.42 -2.75
N GLY A 34 5.85 0.96 -1.66
CA GLY A 34 6.58 1.85 -0.74
C GLY A 34 7.69 2.62 -1.46
N PHE A 35 8.45 1.95 -2.33
CA PHE A 35 9.49 2.58 -3.14
C PHE A 35 8.92 3.62 -4.12
N ALA A 36 7.84 3.27 -4.83
CA ALA A 36 7.24 4.16 -5.82
C ALA A 36 6.61 5.41 -5.18
N VAL A 37 5.83 5.25 -4.10
CA VAL A 37 5.22 6.36 -3.35
C VAL A 37 6.30 7.31 -2.79
N THR A 38 7.35 6.75 -2.19
CA THR A 38 8.47 7.55 -1.66
C THR A 38 9.18 8.31 -2.77
N SER A 39 9.46 7.65 -3.90
CA SER A 39 10.12 8.27 -5.05
C SER A 39 9.30 9.43 -5.62
N ILE A 40 7.97 9.27 -5.73
CA ILE A 40 7.05 10.35 -6.16
C ILE A 40 7.09 11.50 -5.16
N GLY A 41 7.02 11.21 -3.86
CA GLY A 41 7.12 12.23 -2.80
C GLY A 41 8.41 13.03 -2.90
N CYS A 42 9.55 12.35 -3.05
CA CYS A 42 10.84 13.00 -3.23
C CYS A 42 10.90 13.82 -4.52
N PHE A 43 10.42 13.29 -5.64
CA PHE A 43 10.44 13.99 -6.93
C PHE A 43 9.67 15.33 -6.87
N PHE A 44 8.44 15.29 -6.33
CA PHE A 44 7.65 16.51 -6.14
C PHE A 44 8.33 17.44 -5.13
N GLY A 45 8.85 16.92 -4.01
CA GLY A 45 9.60 17.70 -3.03
C GLY A 45 10.81 18.45 -3.61
N PHE A 46 11.63 17.78 -4.41
CA PHE A 46 12.82 18.37 -5.06
C PHE A 46 12.46 19.37 -6.17
N THR A 47 11.34 19.15 -6.88
CA THR A 47 10.94 20.01 -8.01
C THR A 47 10.10 21.21 -7.56
N THR A 48 9.56 21.18 -6.34
CA THR A 48 8.74 22.26 -5.80
C THR A 48 9.53 23.56 -5.68
N ARG A 49 8.94 24.65 -6.18
CA ARG A 49 9.49 26.00 -6.08
C ARG A 49 8.41 26.97 -5.62
N GLY A 50 8.77 27.93 -4.78
CA GLY A 50 7.85 28.94 -4.24
C GLY A 50 7.72 28.87 -2.71
N GLY A 51 6.75 29.60 -2.17
CA GLY A 51 6.46 29.64 -0.73
C GLY A 51 5.57 28.49 -0.25
N ALA A 52 5.06 28.61 0.97
CA ALA A 52 4.24 27.57 1.63
C ALA A 52 3.03 27.12 0.80
N GLU A 53 2.40 28.02 0.04
CA GLU A 53 1.27 27.70 -0.83
C GLU A 53 1.64 26.74 -1.97
N ALA A 54 2.83 26.92 -2.57
CA ALA A 54 3.32 26.04 -3.64
C ALA A 54 3.65 24.64 -3.10
N VAL A 55 4.19 24.56 -1.88
CA VAL A 55 4.43 23.30 -1.18
C VAL A 55 3.12 22.54 -0.97
N GLY A 56 2.08 23.21 -0.44
CA GLY A 56 0.77 22.60 -0.24
C GLY A 56 0.18 22.02 -1.53
N ARG A 57 0.20 22.80 -2.63
CA ARG A 57 -0.27 22.32 -3.94
C ARG A 57 0.50 21.09 -4.44
N SER A 58 1.84 21.15 -4.37
CA SER A 58 2.71 20.07 -4.81
C SER A 58 2.50 18.78 -4.00
N THR A 59 2.33 18.90 -2.67
CA THR A 59 2.00 17.77 -1.80
C THR A 59 0.67 17.12 -2.19
N THR A 60 -0.39 17.91 -2.45
CA THR A 60 -1.67 17.34 -2.87
C THR A 60 -1.56 16.60 -4.20
N GLN A 61 -0.85 17.18 -5.18
CA GLN A 61 -0.61 16.52 -6.48
C GLN A 61 0.19 15.22 -6.33
N SER A 62 1.23 15.24 -5.48
CA SER A 62 2.05 14.07 -5.16
C SER A 62 1.21 12.93 -4.58
N VAL A 63 0.31 13.21 -3.63
CA VAL A 63 -0.57 12.20 -3.00
C VAL A 63 -1.57 11.64 -4.00
N VAL A 64 -2.20 12.47 -4.83
CA VAL A 64 -3.14 12.00 -5.86
C VAL A 64 -2.42 11.07 -6.85
N LEU A 65 -1.24 11.44 -7.33
CA LEU A 65 -0.46 10.59 -8.24
C LEU A 65 -0.04 9.28 -7.57
N ALA A 66 0.44 9.34 -6.32
CA ALA A 66 0.83 8.16 -5.57
C ALA A 66 -0.34 7.20 -5.30
N SER A 67 -1.57 7.71 -5.17
CA SER A 67 -2.77 6.89 -4.93
C SER A 67 -3.31 6.15 -6.17
N MET A 68 -2.84 6.50 -7.36
CA MET A 68 -3.20 5.84 -8.62
C MET A 68 -2.30 4.66 -8.98
N LEU A 69 -1.20 4.46 -8.23
CA LEU A 69 -0.32 3.30 -8.33
C LEU A 69 -0.91 2.09 -7.60
#